data_AF-A0A935SCE7-F1
#
_entry.id   AF-A0A935SCE7-F1
#
_cell.length_a   1.000
_cell.length_b   1.000
_cell.length_c   1.000
_cell.angle_alpha   90.00
_cell.angle_beta   90.00
_cell.angle_gamma   90.00
#
_symmetry.space_group_name_H-M   'P 1'
#
loop_
_entity.id
_entity.type
_entity.pdbx_description
1 polymer ?
#
loop_
_entity_poly.entity_id
_entity_poly.type
_entity_poly.pdbx_seq_one_letter_code
_entity_poly.pdbx_strand_id
1 'polypeptide(L)' 'MDIDMKKYAKLASLGALAVAAGCVGLYALLAWVSTPTATGGIDGVHAMIAYLGIAVPIAAIVAVHVTYARVLSNYAKDNA' A
#
# COMPACT_ATOMS: atom_id res chain seq x y z
N MET A 1 10.57 -0.94 26.93
CA MET A 1 11.48 -0.37 25.91
C MET A 1 10.81 0.88 25.40
N ASP A 2 11.20 2.05 25.91
CA ASP A 2 10.65 3.33 25.45
C ASP A 2 11.23 3.59 24.05
N ILE A 3 10.38 3.48 23.03
CA ILE A 3 10.79 3.80 21.67
C ILE A 3 10.85 5.31 21.59
N ASP A 4 12.04 5.87 21.37
CA ASP A 4 12.20 7.31 21.15
C ASP A 4 11.50 7.70 19.85
N MET A 5 10.24 8.08 19.99
CA MET A 5 9.34 8.46 18.89
C MET A 5 9.95 9.59 18.05
N LYS A 6 10.67 10.53 18.67
CA LYS A 6 11.28 11.67 17.97
C LYS A 6 12.35 11.21 16.99
N LYS A 7 13.23 10.30 17.41
CA LYS A 7 14.31 9.76 16.58
C LYS A 7 13.81 8.93 15.41
N TYR A 8 12.75 8.13 15.60
CA TYR A 8 12.31 7.16 14.60
C TYR A 8 11.10 7.58 13.77
N ALA A 9 10.37 8.64 14.14
CA ALA A 9 9.14 9.03 13.44
C ALA A 9 9.33 9.29 11.94
N LYS A 10 10.46 9.91 11.54
CA LYS A 10 10.76 10.14 10.12
C LYS A 10 10.96 8.82 9.36
N LEU A 11 11.74 7.90 9.92
CA LEU A 11 11.98 6.58 9.30
C LEU A 11 10.69 5.75 9.26
N ALA A 12 9.91 5.76 10.33
CA ALA A 12 8.62 5.09 10.41
C ALA A 12 7.62 5.65 9.38
N SER A 13 7.60 6.97 9.17
CA SER A 13 6.77 7.60 8.13
C SER A 13 7.14 7.14 6.72
N LEU A 14 8.43 6.98 6.44
CA LEU A 14 8.92 6.48 5.16
C LEU A 14 8.54 5.01 4.96
N GLY A 15 8.67 4.20 6.02
CA GLY A 15 8.25 2.80 6.02
C GLY A 15 6.76 2.66 5.73
N ALA A 16 5.92 3.49 6.36
CA ALA A 16 4.49 3.49 6.09
C ALA A 16 4.18 3.85 4.61
N LEU A 17 4.85 4.85 4.03
CA LEU A 17 4.70 5.16 2.60
C LEU A 17 5.19 4.02 1.69
N ALA A 18 6.28 3.35 2.06
CA ALA A 18 6.79 2.21 1.29
C ALA A 18 5.78 1.06 1.26
N VAL A 19 5.10 0.78 2.37
CA VAL A 19 4.02 -0.23 2.40
C VAL A 19 2.86 0.19 1.49
N ALA A 20 2.42 1.45 1.56
CA ALA A 20 1.35 1.94 0.69
C ALA A 20 1.71 1.78 -0.80
N ALA A 21 2.93 2.19 -1.19
CA ALA A 21 3.41 2.02 -2.56
C ALA A 21 3.52 0.54 -2.96
N GLY A 22 4.01 -0.32 -2.06
CA GLY A 22 4.09 -1.75 -2.28
C GLY A 22 2.73 -2.40 -2.51
N CYS A 23 1.70 -2.03 -1.74
CA CYS A 23 0.34 -2.51 -1.94
C CYS A 23 -0.21 -2.12 -3.33
N VAL A 24 0.01 -0.88 -3.76
CA VAL A 24 -0.38 -0.45 -5.12
C VAL A 24 0.38 -1.26 -6.19
N GLY A 25 1.68 -1.49 -5.99
CA GLY A 25 2.49 -2.30 -6.89
C GLY A 25 2.02 -3.76 -6.98
N LEU A 26 1.67 -4.38 -5.84
CA LEU A 26 1.12 -5.74 -5.81
C LEU A 26 -0.24 -5.83 -6.52
N TYR A 27 -1.10 -4.83 -6.34
CA TYR A 27 -2.36 -4.76 -7.07
C TYR A 27 -2.14 -4.62 -8.58
N ALA A 28 -1.20 -3.77 -9.00
CA ALA A 28 -0.85 -3.61 -10.42
C ALA A 28 -0.25 -4.90 -11.01
N LEU A 29 0.61 -5.60 -10.25
CA LEU A 29 1.18 -6.88 -10.67
C LEU A 29 0.10 -7.95 -10.83
N LEU A 30 -0.82 -8.05 -9.85
CA LEU A 30 -1.99 -8.92 -9.95
C LEU A 30 -2.83 -8.59 -11.18
N ALA A 31 -3.14 -7.30 -11.38
CA ALA A 31 -3.94 -6.86 -12.51
C ALA A 31 -3.31 -7.29 -13.84
N TRP A 32 -2.00 -7.07 -13.96
CA TRP A 32 -1.22 -7.44 -15.14
C TRP A 32 -1.18 -8.96 -15.38
N VAL A 33 -0.83 -9.76 -14.36
CA VAL A 33 -0.73 -11.23 -14.49
C VAL A 33 -2.09 -11.87 -14.78
N SER A 34 -3.17 -11.33 -14.21
CA SER A 34 -4.52 -11.86 -14.40
C SER A 34 -5.22 -11.32 -15.64
N THR A 35 -4.64 -10.35 -16.36
CA THR A 35 -5.25 -9.80 -17.58
C THR A 35 -5.38 -10.89 -18.64
N PRO A 36 -6.59 -11.14 -19.19
CA PRO A 36 -6.78 -12.12 -20.25
C PRO A 36 -5.98 -11.73 -21.49
N THR A 37 -5.16 -12.66 -22.01
CA THR A 37 -4.41 -12.49 -23.25
C THR A 37 -4.53 -13.74 -24.13
N ALA A 38 -4.10 -13.67 -25.38
CA ALA A 38 -4.11 -14.81 -26.30
C ALA A 38 -3.26 -16.00 -25.79
N THR A 39 -2.31 -15.76 -24.89
CA THR A 39 -1.31 -16.74 -24.45
C THR A 39 -1.28 -16.96 -22.93
N GLY A 40 -2.21 -16.39 -22.17
CA GLY A 40 -2.21 -16.49 -20.71
C GLY A 40 -3.21 -15.60 -20.00
N GLY A 41 -3.08 -15.52 -18.67
CA GLY A 41 -4.04 -14.85 -17.79
C GLY A 41 -5.20 -15.78 -17.41
N ILE A 42 -6.20 -15.21 -16.74
CA ILE A 42 -7.46 -15.90 -16.40
C ILE A 42 -8.58 -15.36 -17.29
N ASP A 43 -9.74 -16.02 -17.34
CA ASP A 43 -10.86 -15.47 -18.10
C ASP A 43 -11.36 -14.14 -17.51
N GLY A 44 -12.04 -13.36 -18.34
CA GLY A 44 -12.44 -12.00 -17.99
C GLY A 44 -13.36 -11.90 -16.77
N VAL A 45 -14.20 -12.91 -16.51
CA VAL A 45 -15.10 -12.89 -15.35
C VAL A 45 -14.29 -13.06 -14.08
N HIS A 46 -13.40 -14.06 -14.03
CA HIS A 46 -12.54 -14.28 -12.87
C HIS A 46 -11.52 -13.13 -12.69
N ALA A 47 -11.02 -12.54 -13.77
CA ALA A 47 -10.18 -11.33 -13.70
C ALA A 47 -10.93 -10.17 -13.03
N MET A 48 -12.17 -9.90 -13.44
CA MET A 48 -12.99 -8.85 -12.85
C MET A 48 -13.28 -9.10 -11.36
N ILE A 49 -13.59 -10.34 -10.98
CA ILE A 49 -13.79 -10.73 -9.58
C ILE A 49 -12.51 -10.49 -8.78
N ALA A 50 -11.34 -10.88 -9.30
CA ALA A 50 -10.06 -10.67 -8.64
C ALA A 50 -9.73 -9.18 -8.44
N TYR A 51 -9.98 -8.36 -9.47
CA TYR A 51 -9.73 -6.92 -9.40
C TYR A 51 -10.57 -6.25 -8.33
N LEU A 52 -11.87 -6.56 -8.28
CA LEU A 52 -12.78 -5.96 -7.31
C LEU A 52 -12.55 -6.50 -5.89
N GLY A 53 -12.34 -7.81 -5.76
CA GLY A 53 -12.13 -8.47 -4.48
C GLY A 53 -10.88 -7.98 -3.75
N ILE A 54 -9.84 -7.59 -4.49
CA ILE A 54 -8.55 -7.17 -3.91
C ILE A 54 -8.40 -5.64 -3.87
N ALA A 55 -9.05 -4.89 -4.77
CA ALA A 55 -8.97 -3.43 -4.79
C ALA A 55 -9.40 -2.80 -3.47
N VAL A 56 -10.52 -3.25 -2.89
CA VAL A 56 -11.07 -2.65 -1.66
C VAL A 56 -10.15 -2.87 -0.45
N PRO A 57 -9.69 -4.10 -0.13
CA PRO A 57 -8.71 -4.32 0.94
C PRO A 57 -7.41 -3.55 0.73
N ILE A 58 -6.85 -3.54 -0.49
CA ILE A 58 -5.63 -2.79 -0.81
C ILE A 58 -5.84 -1.29 -0.56
N ALA A 59 -6.94 -0.72 -1.05
CA ALA A 59 -7.26 0.69 -0.86
C ALA A 59 -7.37 1.05 0.63
N ALA A 60 -8.00 0.20 1.44
CA ALA A 60 -8.09 0.38 2.88
C ALA A 60 -6.70 0.38 3.55
N ILE A 61 -5.84 -0.60 3.22
CA ILE A 61 -4.47 -0.68 3.75
C ILE A 61 -3.66 0.57 3.36
N VAL A 62 -3.74 0.98 2.09
CA VAL A 62 -3.07 2.18 1.58
C VAL A 62 -3.52 3.42 2.33
N ALA A 63 -4.83 3.62 2.51
CA ALA A 63 -5.39 4.78 3.21
C ALA A 63 -4.88 4.89 4.65
N VAL A 64 -4.84 3.76 5.37
CA VAL A 64 -4.32 3.70 6.74
C VAL A 64 -2.83 4.06 6.78
N HIS A 65 -2.02 3.49 5.90
CA HIS A 65 -0.57 3.74 5.88
C HIS A 65 -0.20 5.16 5.45
N VAL A 66 -0.92 5.74 4.48
CA VAL A 66 -0.77 7.14 4.10
C VAL A 66 -1.14 8.07 5.27
N THR A 67 -2.19 7.73 6.03
CA THR A 67 -2.58 8.49 7.22
C THR A 67 -1.51 8.42 8.30
N TYR A 68 -0.99 7.22 8.61
CA TYR A 68 0.12 7.07 9.56
C TYR A 68 1.38 7.81 9.11
N ALA A 69 1.75 7.73 7.84
CA ALA A 69 2.88 8.47 7.29
C ALA A 69 2.74 9.98 7.49
N ARG A 70 1.54 10.54 7.27
CA ARG A 70 1.27 11.96 7.50
C ARG A 70 1.43 12.34 8.96
N VAL A 71 0.82 11.56 9.87
CA VAL A 71 0.89 11.82 11.32
C VAL A 71 2.34 11.76 11.82
N LEU A 72 3.08 10.71 11.45
CA LEU A 72 4.47 10.54 11.87
C LEU A 72 5.40 11.57 11.23
N SER A 73 5.16 11.96 9.99
CA SER A 73 5.95 13.01 9.31
C SER A 73 5.73 14.37 9.97
N ASN A 74 4.49 14.72 10.30
CA ASN A 74 4.18 15.97 10.99
C ASN A 74 4.79 15.97 12.41
N TYR A 75 4.62 14.88 13.16
CA TYR A 75 5.26 14.72 14.47
C TYR A 75 6.78 14.88 14.38
N ALA A 76 7.43 14.28 13.38
CA ALA A 76 8.87 14.41 13.18
C ALA A 76 9.28 15.85 12.83
N LYS A 77 8.47 16.61 12.09
CA LYS A 77 8.75 18.02 11.75
C LYS A 77 8.58 18.94 12.95
N ASP A 78 7.54 18.73 13.74
CA ASP A 78 7.21 19.56 14.90
C ASP A 78 8.18 19.33 16.08
N ASN A 79 8.94 18.23 16.05
CA ASN A 79 9.88 17.82 17.10
C ASN A 79 11.34 17.69 16.62
N ALA A 80 11.66 18.15 15.40
CA ALA A 80 13.02 18.24 14.86
C ALA A 80 13.63 19.61 15.16
#